data_AF-A0A662TYQ6-F1
#
_entry.id   AF-A0A662TYQ6-F1
#
_cell.length_a   1.000
_cell.length_b   1.000
_cell.length_c   1.000
_cell.angle_alpha   90.00
_cell.angle_beta   90.00
_cell.angle_gamma   90.00
#
_symmetry.space_group_name_H-M   'P 1'
#
loop_
_entity.id
_entity.type
_entity.pdbx_description
1 polymer ?
#
loop_
_entity_poly.entity_id
_entity_poly.type
_entity_poly.pdbx_seq_one_letter_code
_entity_poly.pdbx_strand_id
1 'polypeptide(L)'
;MIVSGLPKRNIRDYRHIAGDEIIEKILSIADELKGYSITHVNSTPFGGGVAELLYSIVPLLNSIGIKTVWEVIEASQEFFSITKKIHNALQGAEVNLSDNEKQLYLNINRVNAE
;
A
#
# COMPACT_ATOMS: atom_id res chain seq x y z
N MET A 1 -5.01 -10.44 2.37
CA MET A 1 -6.29 -9.78 2.75
C MET A 1 -6.54 -8.45 2.02
N ILE A 2 -7.72 -8.21 1.44
CA ILE A 2 -8.14 -6.88 0.93
C ILE A 2 -8.70 -6.03 2.09
N VAL A 3 -8.22 -4.79 2.22
CA VAL A 3 -8.73 -3.82 3.21
C VAL A 3 -10.07 -3.25 2.74
N SER A 4 -11.07 -3.28 3.62
CA SER A 4 -12.43 -2.79 3.37
C SER A 4 -12.83 -1.71 4.37
N GLY A 5 -13.99 -1.08 4.16
CA GLY A 5 -14.52 -0.06 5.07
C GLY A 5 -13.75 1.27 5.07
N LEU A 6 -13.03 1.59 3.98
CA LEU A 6 -12.32 2.85 3.84
C LEU A 6 -13.30 4.04 3.79
N PRO A 7 -12.90 5.23 4.30
CA PRO A 7 -13.76 6.40 4.29
C PRO A 7 -14.06 6.85 2.86
N LYS A 8 -15.21 7.49 2.66
CA LYS A 8 -15.47 8.20 1.40
C LYS A 8 -14.64 9.48 1.37
N ARG A 9 -13.94 9.72 0.28
CA ARG A 9 -13.26 10.98 -0.02
C ARG A 9 -13.57 11.37 -1.45
N ASN A 10 -13.62 12.67 -1.72
CA ASN A 10 -13.72 13.19 -3.08
C ASN A 10 -12.56 14.15 -3.30
N ILE A 11 -11.83 14.00 -4.41
CA ILE A 11 -10.73 14.92 -4.72
C ILE A 11 -11.19 16.37 -4.80
N ARG A 12 -12.45 16.61 -5.22
CA ARG A 12 -13.03 17.96 -5.35
C ARG A 12 -13.19 18.66 -4.01
N ASP A 13 -13.24 17.92 -2.89
CA ASP A 13 -13.30 18.51 -1.55
C ASP A 13 -12.02 19.32 -1.24
N TYR A 14 -10.91 19.04 -1.94
CA TYR A 14 -9.60 19.68 -1.73
C TYR A 14 -9.37 20.91 -2.62
N ARG A 15 -10.36 21.34 -3.43
CA ARG A 15 -10.24 22.55 -4.29
C ARG A 15 -9.82 23.80 -3.51
N HIS A 16 -10.35 23.99 -2.31
CA HIS A 16 -10.05 25.15 -1.47
C HIS A 16 -8.60 25.17 -0.94
N ILE A 17 -7.88 24.04 -1.01
CA ILE A 17 -6.49 23.92 -0.57
C ILE A 17 -5.55 23.95 -1.78
N ALA A 18 -5.83 23.14 -2.79
CA ALA A 18 -4.95 22.93 -3.94
C ALA A 18 -5.23 23.88 -5.11
N GLY A 19 -6.41 24.52 -5.16
CA GLY A 19 -6.87 25.31 -6.29
C GLY A 19 -7.44 24.47 -7.44
N ASP A 20 -8.28 25.11 -8.26
CA ASP A 20 -8.98 24.43 -9.35
C ASP A 20 -8.03 23.89 -10.43
N GLU A 21 -6.96 24.62 -10.75
CA GLU A 21 -5.98 24.22 -11.77
C GLU A 21 -5.37 22.84 -11.46
N ILE A 22 -4.96 22.61 -10.21
CA ILE A 22 -4.37 21.33 -9.78
C ILE A 22 -5.42 20.22 -9.85
N ILE A 23 -6.63 20.48 -9.38
CA ILE A 23 -7.72 19.49 -9.36
C ILE A 23 -8.09 19.08 -10.79
N GLU A 24 -8.27 20.02 -11.71
CA GLU A 24 -8.58 19.71 -13.11
C GLU A 24 -7.43 18.97 -13.79
N LYS A 25 -6.17 19.33 -13.50
CA LYS A 25 -5.01 18.60 -14.03
C LYS A 25 -4.99 17.14 -13.57
N ILE A 26 -5.27 16.87 -12.29
CA ILE A 26 -5.34 15.50 -11.77
C ILE A 26 -6.49 14.74 -12.45
N LEU A 27 -7.66 15.36 -12.60
CA LEU A 27 -8.82 14.75 -13.27
C LEU A 27 -8.53 14.42 -14.74
N SER A 28 -7.82 15.29 -15.45
CA SER A 28 -7.39 15.05 -16.84
C SER A 28 -6.46 13.84 -16.95
N ILE A 29 -5.45 13.74 -16.08
CA ILE A 29 -4.52 12.59 -16.07
C ILE A 29 -5.26 11.30 -15.70
N ALA A 30 -6.21 11.37 -14.75
CA ALA A 30 -7.01 10.21 -14.36
C ALA A 30 -7.89 9.68 -15.49
N ASP A 31 -8.33 10.54 -16.41
CA ASP A 31 -9.10 10.13 -17.58
C ASP A 31 -8.29 9.20 -18.50
N GLU A 32 -7.00 9.50 -18.68
CA GLU A 32 -6.07 8.67 -19.46
C GLU A 32 -5.80 7.30 -18.82
N LEU A 33 -6.02 7.19 -17.51
CA LEU A 33 -5.85 5.96 -16.73
C LEU A 33 -7.12 5.10 -16.65
N LYS A 34 -8.21 5.52 -17.30
CA LYS A 34 -9.45 4.73 -17.36
C LYS A 34 -9.19 3.36 -18.00
N GLY A 35 -9.72 2.33 -17.36
CA GLY A 35 -9.56 0.93 -17.79
C GLY A 35 -8.41 0.19 -17.10
N TYR A 36 -7.49 0.91 -16.44
CA TYR A 36 -6.49 0.29 -15.57
C TYR A 36 -7.02 0.09 -14.14
N SER A 37 -6.44 -0.89 -13.46
CA SER A 37 -6.63 -1.10 -12.02
C SER A 37 -5.30 -1.00 -11.29
N ILE A 38 -5.34 -0.45 -10.07
CA ILE A 38 -4.17 -0.29 -9.20
C ILE A 38 -4.38 -1.12 -7.94
N THR A 39 -3.39 -1.95 -7.60
CA THR A 39 -3.34 -2.66 -6.31
C THR A 39 -2.16 -2.13 -5.52
N HIS A 40 -2.43 -1.54 -4.35
CA HIS A 40 -1.41 -1.26 -3.35
C HIS A 40 -1.22 -2.50 -2.48
N VAL A 41 0.01 -2.97 -2.31
CA VAL A 41 0.35 -4.10 -1.44
C VAL A 41 1.32 -3.63 -0.36
N ASN A 42 1.02 -3.92 0.91
CA ASN A 42 1.95 -3.65 2.01
C ASN A 42 1.82 -4.70 3.14
N SER A 43 2.51 -4.47 4.26
CA SER A 43 2.63 -5.44 5.36
C SER A 43 1.64 -5.23 6.51
N THR A 44 0.89 -4.12 6.57
CA THR A 44 -0.05 -3.85 7.66
C THR A 44 -1.17 -2.89 7.26
N PRO A 45 -2.43 -3.11 7.69
CA PRO A 45 -3.49 -2.13 7.53
C PRO A 45 -3.45 -1.02 8.59
N PHE A 46 -2.66 -1.19 9.64
CA PHE A 46 -2.70 -0.34 10.83
C PHE A 46 -1.30 0.11 11.23
N GLY A 47 -1.22 1.33 11.76
CA GLY A 47 0.02 1.88 12.30
C GLY A 47 1.03 2.31 11.23
N GLY A 48 1.68 3.45 11.49
CA GLY A 48 2.70 4.02 10.62
C GLY A 48 2.16 4.82 9.44
N GLY A 49 3.04 5.61 8.83
CA GLY A 49 2.66 6.58 7.79
C GLY A 49 2.15 5.97 6.49
N VAL A 50 2.60 4.76 6.13
CA VAL A 50 2.12 4.09 4.90
C VAL A 50 0.65 3.71 5.02
N ALA A 51 0.25 3.10 6.12
CA ALA A 51 -1.15 2.73 6.35
C ALA A 51 -2.03 4.00 6.38
N GLU A 52 -1.61 5.04 7.10
CA GLU A 52 -2.32 6.33 7.17
C GLU A 52 -2.49 6.98 5.78
N LEU A 53 -1.44 6.94 4.95
CA LEU A 53 -1.49 7.43 3.57
C LEU A 53 -2.48 6.61 2.73
N LEU A 54 -2.41 5.28 2.80
CA LEU A 54 -3.28 4.39 2.03
C LEU A 54 -4.76 4.53 2.39
N TYR A 55 -5.05 4.79 3.67
CA TYR A 55 -6.39 5.15 4.14
C TYR A 55 -6.98 6.40 3.45
N SER A 56 -6.13 7.26 2.89
CA SER A 56 -6.55 8.49 2.19
C SER A 56 -6.45 8.38 0.68
N ILE A 57 -5.35 7.85 0.14
CA ILE A 57 -5.10 7.84 -1.30
C ILE A 57 -6.00 6.85 -2.04
N VAL A 58 -6.31 5.70 -1.43
CA VAL A 58 -7.13 4.67 -2.08
C VAL A 58 -8.55 5.18 -2.33
N PRO A 59 -9.26 5.79 -1.35
CA PRO A 59 -10.53 6.44 -1.62
C PRO A 59 -10.45 7.58 -2.63
N LEU A 60 -9.37 8.38 -2.61
CA LEU A 60 -9.20 9.50 -3.54
C LEU A 60 -9.08 9.04 -4.99
N LEU A 61 -8.28 8.01 -5.26
CA LEU A 61 -8.13 7.42 -6.59
C LEU A 61 -9.46 6.80 -7.07
N ASN A 62 -10.17 6.11 -6.19
CA ASN A 62 -11.51 5.60 -6.53
C ASN A 62 -12.51 6.73 -6.82
N SER A 63 -12.41 7.88 -6.14
CA SER A 63 -13.31 9.03 -6.36
C SER A 63 -13.17 9.67 -7.75
N ILE A 64 -12.04 9.45 -8.41
CA ILE A 64 -11.76 9.93 -9.78
C ILE A 64 -11.86 8.82 -10.83
N GLY A 65 -12.46 7.68 -10.45
CA GLY A 65 -12.79 6.60 -11.38
C GLY A 65 -11.66 5.59 -11.64
N ILE A 66 -10.55 5.65 -10.90
CA ILE A 66 -9.48 4.67 -10.99
C ILE A 66 -9.80 3.51 -10.04
N LYS A 67 -9.95 2.30 -10.57
CA LYS A 67 -10.23 1.11 -9.75
C LYS A 67 -9.01 0.77 -8.91
N THR A 68 -9.04 1.18 -7.64
CA THR A 68 -7.90 1.01 -6.73
C THR A 68 -8.28 0.15 -5.53
N VAL A 69 -7.48 -0.87 -5.25
CA VAL A 69 -7.62 -1.73 -4.07
C VAL A 69 -6.35 -1.69 -3.21
N TRP A 70 -6.51 -2.02 -1.94
CA TRP A 70 -5.42 -2.15 -0.99
C TRP A 70 -5.41 -3.55 -0.40
N GLU A 71 -4.32 -4.26 -0.63
CA GLU A 71 -4.05 -5.60 -0.11
C GLU A 71 -2.93 -5.57 0.92
N VAL A 72 -3.09 -6.42 1.93
CA VAL A 72 -2.16 -6.58 3.03
C VAL A 72 -1.70 -8.03 3.07
N ILE A 73 -0.39 -8.20 3.19
CA ILE A 73 0.28 -9.49 3.37
C ILE A 73 -0.19 -10.13 4.68
N GLU A 74 -0.64 -11.38 4.60
CA GLU A 74 -1.01 -12.19 5.75
C GLU A 74 0.16 -13.09 6.12
N ALA A 75 0.68 -12.92 7.34
CA ALA A 75 1.86 -13.61 7.81
C ALA A 75 1.91 -13.71 9.33
N SER A 76 2.74 -14.64 9.82
CA SER A 76 2.98 -14.84 11.25
C SER A 76 3.90 -13.75 11.84
N GLN A 77 3.92 -13.62 13.17
CA GLN A 77 4.86 -12.74 13.88
C GLN A 77 6.33 -13.10 13.60
N GLU A 78 6.61 -14.37 13.33
CA GLU A 78 7.94 -14.85 12.97
C GLU A 78 8.41 -14.27 11.64
N PHE A 79 7.52 -14.25 10.62
CA PHE A 79 7.80 -13.59 9.34
C PHE A 79 8.14 -12.11 9.53
N PHE A 80 7.36 -11.38 10.34
CA PHE A 80 7.63 -9.96 10.57
C PHE A 80 8.90 -9.70 11.37
N SER A 81 9.32 -10.65 12.21
CA SER A 81 10.62 -10.58 12.89
C SER A 81 11.77 -10.73 11.89
N ILE A 82 11.61 -11.61 10.89
CA ILE A 82 12.58 -11.79 9.80
C ILE A 82 12.65 -10.55 8.91
N THR A 83 11.51 -9.99 8.49
CA THR A 83 11.51 -8.77 7.66
C THR A 83 12.11 -7.57 8.40
N LYS A 84 11.94 -7.49 9.73
CA LYS A 84 12.61 -6.48 10.55
C LYS A 84 14.13 -6.65 10.60
N LYS A 85 14.64 -7.90 10.68
CA LYS A 85 16.08 -8.15 10.55
C LYS A 85 16.60 -7.66 9.20
N ILE A 86 15.91 -7.97 8.11
CA ILE A 86 16.28 -7.53 6.75
C ILE A 86 16.26 -6.00 6.66
N HIS A 87 15.20 -5.36 7.14
CA HIS A 87 15.06 -3.90 7.17
C HIS A 87 16.25 -3.24 7.89
N ASN A 88 16.60 -3.73 9.09
CA ASN A 88 17.71 -3.17 9.86
C ASN A 88 19.07 -3.45 9.17
N ALA A 89 19.21 -4.59 8.50
CA ALA A 89 20.41 -4.91 7.72
C ALA A 89 20.62 -3.93 6.56
N LEU A 90 19.54 -3.58 5.85
CA LEU A 90 19.56 -2.56 4.80
C LEU A 90 19.92 -1.17 5.36
N GLN A 91 19.77 -0.95 6.67
CA GLN A 91 20.19 0.25 7.39
C GLN A 91 21.60 0.13 8.02
N GLY A 92 22.34 -0.94 7.72
CA GLY A 92 23.73 -1.13 8.13
C GLY A 92 23.93 -1.98 9.38
N ALA A 93 22.88 -2.59 9.94
CA ALA A 93 23.05 -3.59 10.99
C ALA A 93 23.65 -4.89 10.43
N GLU A 94 24.44 -5.60 11.24
CA GLU A 94 24.81 -6.98 10.90
C GLU A 94 23.56 -7.86 10.90
N VAL A 95 23.50 -8.80 9.97
CA VAL A 95 22.40 -9.74 9.86
C VAL A 95 22.90 -11.14 9.58
N ASN A 96 22.33 -12.09 10.31
CA ASN A 96 22.42 -13.50 9.98
C ASN A 96 21.00 -14.04 9.86
N LEU A 97 20.68 -14.60 8.70
CA LEU A 97 19.42 -15.30 8.44
C LEU A 97 19.73 -16.79 8.30
N SER A 98 19.17 -17.60 9.19
CA SER A 98 19.24 -19.04 9.07
C SER A 98 18.52 -19.52 7.81
N ASP A 99 18.84 -20.73 7.35
CA ASP A 99 18.18 -21.28 6.17
C ASP A 99 16.67 -21.49 6.40
N ASN A 100 16.26 -21.82 7.63
CA ASN A 100 14.85 -21.89 8.00
C ASN A 100 14.15 -20.52 7.87
N GLU A 101 14.78 -19.42 8.31
CA GLU A 101 14.22 -18.08 8.17
C GLU A 101 14.11 -17.66 6.70
N LYS A 102 15.11 -17.97 5.88
CA LYS A 102 15.05 -17.72 4.43
C LYS A 102 13.88 -18.49 3.79
N GLN A 103 13.73 -19.77 4.11
CA GLN A 103 12.65 -20.59 3.59
C GLN A 103 11.28 -20.09 4.03
N LEU A 104 11.13 -19.71 5.31
CA LEU A 104 9.89 -19.13 5.80
C LEU A 104 9.55 -17.82 5.08
N TYR A 105 10.52 -16.91 4.94
CA TYR A 105 10.35 -15.66 4.22
C TYR A 105 9.88 -15.89 2.78
N LEU A 106 10.55 -16.77 2.05
CA LEU A 106 10.21 -17.08 0.65
C LEU A 106 8.84 -17.74 0.53
N ASN A 107 8.53 -18.72 1.39
CA ASN A 107 7.25 -19.43 1.34
C ASN A 107 6.05 -18.51 1.63
N ILE A 108 6.15 -17.64 2.64
CA ILE A 108 5.07 -16.68 2.95
C ILE A 108 4.84 -15.70 1.80
N ASN A 109 5.91 -15.19 1.17
CA ASN A 109 5.77 -14.32 0.01
C ASN A 109 5.14 -15.06 -1.18
N ARG A 110 5.50 -16.33 -1.42
CA ARG A 110 4.89 -17.16 -2.46
C ARG A 110 3.39 -17.34 -2.22
N VAL A 111 2.99 -17.71 -1.00
CA VAL A 111 1.58 -17.91 -0.64
C VAL A 111 0.77 -16.63 -0.81
N ASN A 112 1.35 -15.45 -0.55
CA ASN A 112 0.66 -14.16 -0.73
C ASN A 112 0.63 -13.67 -2.20
N ALA A 113 1.40 -14.29 -3.10
CA ALA A 113 1.45 -13.93 -4.52
C ALA A 113 0.49 -14.77 -5.38
N GLU A 114 -0.11 -15.81 -4.80
CA GLU A 114 -1.13 -16.68 -5.41
C GLU A 114 -2.54 -16.09 -5.22
#